data_AF-A0AAP9Y784-F1
#
_entry.id   AF-A0AAP9Y784-F1
#
_cell.length_a   1.000
_cell.length_b   1.000
_cell.length_c   1.000
_cell.angle_alpha   90.00
_cell.angle_beta   90.00
_cell.angle_gamma   90.00
#
_symmetry.space_group_name_H-M   'P 1'
#
loop_
_entity.id
_entity.type
_entity.pdbx_description
1 polymer ?
#
loop_
_entity_poly.entity_id
_entity_poly.type
_entity_poly.pdbx_seq_one_letter_code
_entity_poly.pdbx_strand_id
1 'polypeptide(L)'
;MSVKPPRKRTVFTILALVFVIAWTYAHIAYAWPWKRFQTGTRITCQGQYSVGSIPNTPAPLLGFLSGGSPVLFGARGRINMGVETASIGLSAEIDGKIDTLAYVPEVSLGESATVDGVGTFTLKRAYSGTVWFTPNPGGATFCFEPDPTFTIREGKQRVK
;
A
#
# COMPACT_ATOMS: atom_id res chain seq x y z
N MET A 1 -14.49 -62.40 2.60
CA MET A 1 -14.45 -61.20 3.48
C MET A 1 -15.85 -60.65 3.61
N SER A 2 -16.45 -60.69 4.81
CA SER A 2 -17.77 -60.10 5.07
C SER A 2 -17.58 -58.64 5.47
N VAL A 3 -17.88 -57.72 4.56
CA VAL A 3 -17.86 -56.29 4.83
C VAL A 3 -19.15 -55.96 5.58
N LYS A 4 -19.07 -55.78 6.90
CA LYS A 4 -20.21 -55.31 7.69
C LYS A 4 -20.63 -53.92 7.19
N PRO A 5 -21.91 -53.69 6.87
CA PRO A 5 -22.35 -52.39 6.40
C PRO A 5 -22.07 -51.34 7.50
N PRO A 6 -21.60 -50.14 7.13
CA PRO A 6 -21.32 -49.10 8.12
C PRO A 6 -22.60 -48.82 8.91
N ARG A 7 -22.51 -48.88 10.25
CA ARG A 7 -23.63 -48.50 11.13
C ARG A 7 -24.06 -47.08 10.73
N LYS A 8 -25.37 -46.85 10.59
CA LYS A 8 -25.95 -45.52 10.26
C LYS A 8 -25.32 -44.37 11.05
N ARG A 9 -24.99 -44.65 12.33
CA ARG A 9 -24.30 -43.71 13.24
C ARG A 9 -22.93 -43.27 12.71
N THR A 10 -22.14 -44.19 12.16
CA THR A 10 -20.80 -43.93 11.59
C THR A 10 -20.88 -43.02 10.37
N VAL A 11 -21.84 -43.27 9.47
CA VAL A 11 -22.06 -42.44 8.28
C VAL A 11 -22.45 -41.01 8.67
N PHE A 12 -23.36 -40.88 9.64
CA PHE A 12 -23.79 -39.57 10.14
C PHE A 12 -22.62 -38.78 10.76
N THR A 13 -21.77 -39.42 11.56
CA THR A 13 -20.58 -38.76 12.13
C THR A 13 -19.63 -38.24 11.07
N ILE A 14 -19.40 -38.99 10.00
CA ILE A 14 -18.48 -38.57 8.92
C ILE A 14 -19.08 -37.37 8.18
N LEU A 15 -20.37 -37.41 7.85
CA LEU A 15 -21.06 -36.29 7.20
C LEU A 15 -21.08 -35.03 8.07
N ALA A 16 -21.35 -35.17 9.37
CA ALA A 16 -21.31 -34.06 10.31
C ALA A 16 -19.89 -33.44 10.40
N LEU A 17 -18.85 -34.27 10.44
CA LEU A 17 -17.46 -33.80 10.47
C LEU A 17 -17.10 -33.03 9.19
N VAL A 18 -17.45 -33.57 8.01
CA VAL A 18 -17.23 -32.88 6.73
C VAL A 18 -17.98 -31.56 6.68
N PHE A 19 -19.24 -31.54 7.11
CA PHE A 19 -20.04 -30.31 7.16
C PHE A 19 -19.42 -29.28 8.10
N VAL A 20 -18.97 -29.68 9.30
CA VAL A 20 -18.32 -28.79 10.26
C VAL A 20 -17.04 -28.21 9.66
N ILE A 21 -16.19 -29.02 9.03
CA ILE A 21 -14.94 -28.56 8.38
C ILE A 21 -15.24 -27.59 7.24
N ALA A 22 -16.21 -27.92 6.38
CA ALA A 22 -16.61 -27.04 5.28
C ALA A 22 -17.20 -25.72 5.79
N TRP A 23 -17.99 -25.77 6.86
CA TRP A 23 -18.58 -24.62 7.52
C TRP A 23 -17.51 -23.73 8.16
N THR A 24 -16.58 -24.27 8.95
CA THR A 24 -15.47 -23.48 9.50
C THR A 24 -14.60 -22.90 8.40
N TYR A 25 -14.29 -23.65 7.34
CA TYR A 25 -13.53 -23.11 6.21
C TYR A 25 -14.28 -21.98 5.51
N ALA A 26 -15.59 -22.10 5.28
CA ALA A 26 -16.41 -21.05 4.71
C ALA A 26 -16.44 -19.78 5.59
N HIS A 27 -16.54 -19.94 6.92
CA HIS A 27 -16.52 -18.81 7.84
C HIS A 27 -15.14 -18.15 7.97
N ILE A 28 -14.06 -18.94 7.97
CA ILE A 28 -12.69 -18.41 7.95
C ILE A 28 -12.43 -17.69 6.64
N ALA A 29 -12.81 -18.28 5.50
CA ALA A 29 -12.68 -17.64 4.20
C ALA A 29 -13.54 -16.37 4.11
N TYR A 30 -14.73 -16.35 4.69
CA TYR A 30 -15.59 -15.16 4.72
C TYR A 30 -15.04 -14.06 5.65
N ALA A 31 -14.47 -14.44 6.80
CA ALA A 31 -13.92 -13.51 7.79
C ALA A 31 -12.52 -13.02 7.42
N TRP A 32 -11.76 -13.77 6.63
CA TRP A 32 -10.50 -13.28 6.05
C TRP A 32 -10.87 -12.19 5.04
N PRO A 33 -10.37 -10.96 5.18
CA PRO A 33 -10.71 -9.88 4.25
C PRO A 33 -10.01 -10.08 2.91
N TRP A 34 -10.43 -11.09 2.13
CA TRP A 34 -10.08 -11.19 0.72
C TRP A 34 -10.52 -9.94 -0.05
N LYS A 35 -11.46 -9.16 0.50
CA LYS A 35 -11.88 -7.87 -0.04
C LYS A 35 -10.78 -6.81 -0.08
N ARG A 36 -9.64 -6.97 0.61
CA ARG A 36 -8.47 -6.09 0.39
C ARG A 36 -7.73 -6.40 -0.92
N PHE A 37 -7.93 -7.58 -1.50
CA PHE A 37 -7.51 -7.88 -2.88
C PHE A 37 -8.46 -7.26 -3.92
N GLN A 38 -8.88 -6.02 -3.72
CA GLN A 38 -9.50 -5.24 -4.80
C GLN A 38 -8.37 -4.69 -5.67
N THR A 39 -7.82 -5.60 -6.48
CA THR A 39 -7.01 -5.39 -7.68
C THR A 39 -7.79 -4.57 -8.74
N GLY A 40 -8.51 -3.52 -8.33
CA GLY A 40 -9.63 -2.96 -9.09
C GLY A 40 -10.04 -1.53 -8.76
N THR A 41 -9.71 -0.95 -7.61
CA THR A 41 -9.78 0.52 -7.46
C THR A 41 -8.59 1.11 -8.20
N ARG A 42 -8.76 1.25 -9.51
CA ARG A 42 -7.79 1.94 -10.37
C ARG A 42 -7.82 3.42 -9.97
N ILE A 43 -7.04 3.79 -8.96
CA ILE A 43 -6.88 5.18 -8.54
C ILE A 43 -6.19 5.90 -9.69
N THR A 44 -6.95 6.73 -10.38
CA THR A 44 -6.46 7.61 -11.44
C THR A 44 -6.00 8.89 -10.79
N CYS A 45 -4.73 9.26 -11.01
CA CYS A 45 -4.20 10.54 -10.51
C CYS A 45 -4.62 11.71 -11.41
N GLN A 46 -5.81 11.68 -12.02
CA GLN A 46 -6.15 12.61 -13.09
C GLN A 46 -6.16 14.04 -12.55
N GLY A 47 -5.39 14.94 -13.17
CA GLY A 47 -5.18 16.31 -12.68
C GLY A 47 -4.18 16.45 -11.53
N GLN A 48 -3.65 15.34 -10.99
CA GLN A 48 -2.64 15.28 -9.94
C GLN A 48 -1.28 14.82 -10.49
N TYR A 49 -0.23 14.93 -9.68
CA TYR A 49 1.12 14.49 -10.05
C TYR A 49 1.31 13.03 -9.65
N SER A 50 1.89 12.20 -10.53
CA SER A 50 2.28 10.84 -10.16
C SER A 50 3.70 10.86 -9.59
N VAL A 51 3.86 10.56 -8.30
CA VAL A 51 5.16 10.53 -7.62
C VAL A 51 5.42 9.14 -7.08
N GLY A 52 6.65 8.67 -7.16
CA GLY A 52 6.97 7.34 -6.68
C GLY A 52 8.44 7.19 -6.35
N SER A 53 8.74 6.16 -5.60
CA SER A 53 10.11 5.78 -5.27
C SER A 53 10.37 4.37 -5.74
N ILE A 54 11.56 4.18 -6.29
CA ILE A 54 12.08 2.88 -6.70
C ILE A 54 13.06 2.42 -5.61
N PRO A 55 12.96 1.17 -5.13
CA PRO A 55 13.90 0.67 -4.15
C PRO A 55 15.34 0.80 -4.65
N ASN A 56 16.27 1.14 -3.75
CA ASN A 56 17.70 1.32 -4.02
C ASN A 56 18.04 2.49 -4.98
N THR A 57 17.13 3.46 -5.15
CA THR A 57 17.43 4.71 -5.85
C THR A 57 17.46 5.89 -4.87
N PRO A 58 18.30 6.91 -5.09
CA PRO A 58 18.29 8.12 -4.29
C PRO A 58 16.91 8.79 -4.30
N ALA A 59 16.52 9.39 -3.16
CA ALA A 59 15.26 10.11 -3.05
C ALA A 59 15.19 11.25 -4.08
N PRO A 60 14.26 11.22 -5.06
CA PRO A 60 14.14 12.28 -6.05
C PRO A 60 13.67 13.58 -5.41
N LEU A 61 14.13 14.72 -5.94
CA LEU A 61 13.62 16.04 -5.59
C LEU A 61 12.13 16.15 -5.98
N LEU A 62 11.29 16.45 -4.99
CA LEU A 62 9.85 16.66 -5.14
C LEU A 62 9.53 18.08 -5.60
N GLY A 63 10.17 19.06 -4.97
CA GLY A 63 9.91 20.48 -5.15
C GLY A 63 10.54 21.31 -4.04
N PHE A 64 10.00 22.51 -3.80
CA PHE A 64 10.53 23.48 -2.86
C PHE A 64 9.42 23.99 -1.94
N LEU A 65 9.75 24.12 -0.65
CA LEU A 65 8.89 24.81 0.32
C LEU A 65 8.78 26.30 -0.01
N SER A 66 7.81 26.99 0.59
CA SER A 66 7.64 28.44 0.43
C SER A 66 8.91 29.25 0.77
N GLY A 67 9.75 28.76 1.69
CA GLY A 67 11.05 29.36 2.03
C GLY A 67 12.21 29.03 1.07
N GLY A 68 11.98 28.28 -0.01
CA GLY A 68 13.00 27.91 -1.00
C GLY A 68 13.79 26.63 -0.68
N SER A 69 13.58 26.01 0.49
CA SER A 69 14.22 24.75 0.87
C SER A 69 13.80 23.59 -0.05
N PRO A 70 14.74 22.83 -0.63
CA PRO A 70 14.43 21.67 -1.46
C PRO A 70 13.88 20.52 -0.62
N VAL A 71 12.82 19.87 -1.12
CA VAL A 71 12.17 18.71 -0.48
C VAL A 71 12.45 17.45 -1.29
N LEU A 72 13.13 16.48 -0.67
CA LEU A 72 13.37 15.15 -1.20
C LEU A 72 12.24 14.21 -0.81
N PHE A 73 11.84 13.35 -1.74
CA PHE A 73 10.75 12.38 -1.54
C PHE A 73 11.28 10.96 -1.52
N GLY A 74 11.04 10.25 -0.41
CA GLY A 74 11.27 8.82 -0.27
C GLY A 74 9.94 8.10 -0.06
N ALA A 75 9.80 6.92 -0.66
CA ALA A 75 8.67 6.04 -0.35
C ALA A 75 9.10 4.58 -0.35
N ARG A 76 8.45 3.78 0.48
CA ARG A 76 8.71 2.34 0.57
C ARG A 76 7.39 1.60 0.58
N GLY A 77 7.15 0.85 -0.49
CA GLY A 77 6.00 -0.04 -0.59
C GLY A 77 6.23 -1.33 0.18
N ARG A 78 5.16 -1.84 0.77
CA ARG A 78 5.08 -3.14 1.43
C ARG A 78 3.80 -3.82 0.99
N ILE A 79 3.91 -5.10 0.66
CA ILE A 79 2.75 -5.96 0.44
C ILE A 79 2.80 -7.02 1.52
N ASN A 80 1.80 -7.02 2.40
CA ASN A 80 1.70 -8.02 3.46
C ASN A 80 0.33 -8.70 3.38
N MET A 81 0.31 -10.01 3.17
CA MET A 81 -0.91 -10.82 3.09
C MET A 81 -2.01 -10.20 2.19
N GLY A 82 -1.62 -9.65 1.03
CA GLY A 82 -2.56 -9.02 0.09
C GLY A 82 -2.96 -7.57 0.41
N VAL A 83 -2.38 -6.97 1.43
CA VAL A 83 -2.58 -5.56 1.77
C VAL A 83 -1.44 -4.74 1.18
N GLU A 84 -1.76 -3.85 0.25
CA GLU A 84 -0.84 -2.86 -0.28
C GLU A 84 -0.77 -1.66 0.69
N THR A 85 0.40 -1.51 1.31
CA THR A 85 0.72 -0.38 2.18
C THR A 85 2.01 0.28 1.71
N ALA A 86 2.19 1.54 2.08
CA ALA A 86 3.45 2.22 1.84
C ALA A 86 3.75 3.23 2.94
N SER A 87 5.04 3.41 3.22
CA SER A 87 5.52 4.50 4.06
C SER A 87 6.02 5.65 3.19
N ILE A 88 5.80 6.88 3.64
CA ILE A 88 6.28 8.10 3.00
C ILE A 88 7.29 8.78 3.92
N GLY A 89 8.42 9.21 3.36
CA GLY A 89 9.39 10.06 4.03
C GLY A 89 9.64 11.31 3.20
N LEU A 90 9.55 12.47 3.84
CA LEU A 90 9.95 13.75 3.27
C LEU A 90 11.12 14.28 4.07
N SER A 91 12.16 14.70 3.38
CA SER A 91 13.31 15.36 3.98
C SER A 91 13.54 16.68 3.28
N ALA A 92 13.89 17.71 4.03
CA ALA A 92 14.19 19.02 3.47
C ALA A 92 15.61 19.44 3.87
N GLU A 93 16.26 20.20 3.01
CA GLU A 93 17.50 20.88 3.39
C GLU A 93 17.14 22.21 4.07
N ILE A 94 17.45 22.32 5.36
CA ILE A 94 17.24 23.50 6.18
C ILE A 94 18.60 23.86 6.78
N ASP A 95 19.06 25.08 6.52
CA ASP A 95 20.36 25.59 7.00
C ASP A 95 21.56 24.67 6.68
N GLY A 96 21.57 24.07 5.48
CA GLY A 96 22.65 23.19 5.01
C GLY A 96 22.67 21.80 5.64
N LYS A 97 21.63 21.42 6.39
CA LYS A 97 21.44 20.06 6.92
C LYS A 97 20.17 19.45 6.35
N ILE A 98 20.24 18.14 6.03
CA ILE A 98 19.06 17.36 5.68
C ILE A 98 18.34 17.00 6.97
N ASP A 99 17.13 17.53 7.15
CA ASP A 99 16.25 17.19 8.26
C ASP A 99 15.01 16.42 7.77
N THR A 100 14.41 15.64 8.66
CA THR A 100 13.17 14.91 8.36
C THR A 100 12.00 15.86 8.51
N LEU A 101 11.37 16.22 7.38
CA LEU A 101 10.22 17.11 7.37
C LEU A 101 8.94 16.38 7.80
N ALA A 102 8.75 15.15 7.30
CA ALA A 102 7.61 14.32 7.67
C ALA A 102 7.92 12.84 7.45
N TYR A 103 7.35 11.99 8.30
CA TYR A 103 7.38 10.54 8.12
C TYR A 103 5.99 9.97 8.40
N VAL A 104 5.41 9.34 7.37
CA VAL A 104 4.13 8.63 7.48
C VAL A 104 4.44 7.13 7.41
N PRO A 105 4.29 6.39 8.52
CA PRO A 105 4.77 5.02 8.61
C PRO A 105 3.97 4.04 7.75
N GLU A 106 2.67 4.30 7.58
CA GLU A 106 1.76 3.39 6.88
C GLU A 106 0.61 4.17 6.26
N VAL A 107 0.44 4.02 4.95
CA VAL A 107 -0.69 4.48 4.15
C VAL A 107 -1.20 3.28 3.38
N SER A 108 -2.49 2.96 3.48
CA SER A 108 -3.09 1.85 2.74
C SER A 108 -3.50 2.29 1.33
N LEU A 109 -3.67 1.33 0.42
CA LEU A 109 -4.12 1.62 -0.95
C LEU A 109 -5.43 2.42 -0.94
N GLY A 110 -5.43 3.59 -1.60
CA GLY A 110 -6.58 4.51 -1.63
C GLY A 110 -6.70 5.45 -0.45
N GLU A 111 -5.91 5.26 0.61
CA GLU A 111 -5.80 6.24 1.67
C GLU A 111 -4.90 7.40 1.25
N SER A 112 -5.17 8.56 1.85
CA SER A 112 -4.38 9.76 1.68
C SER A 112 -3.70 10.15 2.99
N ALA A 113 -2.50 10.70 2.86
CA ALA A 113 -1.77 11.33 3.94
C ALA A 113 -1.43 12.76 3.52
N THR A 114 -1.80 13.73 4.36
CA THR A 114 -1.52 15.15 4.13
C THR A 114 -0.32 15.56 4.96
N VAL A 115 0.58 16.32 4.35
CA VAL A 115 1.72 16.95 5.03
C VAL A 115 1.60 18.45 4.84
N ASP A 116 1.52 19.17 5.96
CA ASP A 116 1.35 20.62 5.99
C ASP A 116 2.49 21.32 5.24
N GLY A 117 2.13 22.29 4.38
CA GLY A 117 3.08 23.05 3.57
C GLY A 117 3.71 22.29 2.39
N VAL A 118 3.34 21.02 2.18
CA VAL A 118 3.80 20.21 1.03
C VAL A 118 2.63 19.76 0.16
N GLY A 119 1.63 19.13 0.76
CA GLY A 119 0.45 18.65 0.04
C GLY A 119 -0.03 17.27 0.48
N THR A 120 -0.92 16.69 -0.32
CA THR A 120 -1.60 15.43 -0.03
C THR A 120 -1.13 14.31 -0.94
N PHE A 121 -0.81 13.15 -0.35
CA PHE A 121 -0.34 11.95 -1.04
C PHE A 121 -1.36 10.84 -0.90
N THR A 122 -1.92 10.37 -2.01
CA THR A 122 -2.85 9.22 -2.03
C THR A 122 -2.12 7.99 -2.55
N LEU A 123 -2.11 6.88 -1.80
CA LEU A 123 -1.43 5.66 -2.26
C LEU A 123 -2.18 5.06 -3.43
N LYS A 124 -1.53 5.03 -4.60
CA LYS A 124 -2.08 4.46 -5.83
C LYS A 124 -1.63 3.02 -6.05
N ARG A 125 -0.40 2.69 -5.66
CA ARG A 125 0.18 1.37 -5.86
C ARG A 125 1.34 1.14 -4.91
N ALA A 126 1.38 -0.02 -4.27
CA ALA A 126 2.61 -0.58 -3.71
C ALA A 126 3.03 -1.78 -4.54
N TYR A 127 4.33 -1.99 -4.74
CA TYR A 127 4.83 -3.18 -5.44
C TYR A 127 6.04 -3.76 -4.71
N SER A 128 6.11 -5.09 -4.61
CA SER A 128 7.23 -5.83 -4.01
C SER A 128 8.21 -6.30 -5.09
N GLY A 129 9.51 -6.22 -4.84
CA GLY A 129 10.56 -6.55 -5.81
C GLY A 129 10.83 -8.04 -6.02
N THR A 130 10.26 -8.96 -5.22
CA THR A 130 10.64 -10.39 -5.29
C THR A 130 9.46 -11.34 -5.17
N VAL A 131 8.53 -11.17 -4.23
CA VAL A 131 7.29 -11.97 -4.10
C VAL A 131 6.25 -11.19 -3.29
N TRP A 132 4.96 -11.38 -3.58
CA TRP A 132 3.83 -10.68 -2.94
C TRP A 132 3.51 -11.14 -1.50
N PHE A 133 4.07 -12.28 -1.07
CA PHE A 133 3.76 -12.93 0.21
C PHE A 133 4.85 -12.77 1.26
N THR A 134 6.02 -12.26 0.89
CA THR A 134 7.13 -11.99 1.80
C THR A 134 7.22 -10.47 1.97
N PRO A 135 7.31 -9.94 3.21
CA PRO A 135 7.49 -8.50 3.43
C PRO A 135 8.88 -8.06 2.94
N ASN A 136 9.01 -7.88 1.63
CA ASN A 136 10.23 -7.44 1.00
C ASN A 136 10.14 -5.92 0.74
N PRO A 137 11.24 -5.15 0.88
CA PRO A 137 11.25 -3.74 0.51
C PRO A 137 10.89 -3.62 -0.97
N GLY A 138 9.84 -2.86 -1.26
CA GLY A 138 9.46 -2.54 -2.61
C GLY A 138 9.24 -1.04 -2.80
N GLY A 139 8.85 -0.66 -4.01
CA GLY A 139 8.54 0.73 -4.31
C GLY A 139 7.05 1.02 -4.13
N ALA A 140 6.72 2.31 -4.17
CA ALA A 140 5.34 2.76 -4.12
C ALA A 140 5.14 3.97 -5.03
N THR A 141 3.92 4.11 -5.53
CA THR A 141 3.47 5.24 -6.34
C THR A 141 2.26 5.88 -5.67
N PHE A 142 2.30 7.20 -5.57
CA PHE A 142 1.28 8.04 -4.99
C PHE A 142 0.78 9.04 -6.02
N CYS A 143 -0.50 9.40 -5.90
CA CYS A 143 -1.02 10.61 -6.50
C CYS A 143 -0.76 11.77 -5.53
N PHE A 144 -0.12 12.82 -6.02
CA PHE A 144 0.30 13.97 -5.24
C PHE A 144 -0.43 15.23 -5.68
N GLU A 145 -1.06 15.86 -4.72
CA GLU A 145 -1.73 17.14 -4.84
C GLU A 145 -0.97 18.17 -4.00
N PRO A 146 -0.22 19.09 -4.63
CA PRO A 146 0.61 20.04 -3.90
C PRO A 146 -0.25 21.02 -3.12
N ASP A 147 0.25 21.43 -1.96
CA ASP A 147 -0.25 22.61 -1.26
C ASP A 147 -0.06 23.86 -2.15
N PRO A 148 -0.96 24.86 -2.13
CA PRO A 148 -0.80 26.10 -2.91
C PRO A 148 0.52 26.84 -2.66
N THR A 149 1.12 26.66 -1.49
CA THR A 149 2.40 27.27 -1.10
C THR A 149 3.62 26.45 -1.54
N PHE A 150 3.42 25.23 -2.04
CA PHE A 150 4.47 24.31 -2.45
C PHE A 150 4.77 24.42 -3.95
N THR A 151 6.05 24.63 -4.29
CA THR A 151 6.48 24.73 -5.69
C THR A 151 6.99 23.39 -6.18
N ILE A 152 6.27 22.77 -7.11
CA ILE A 152 6.71 21.50 -7.71
C ILE A 152 7.89 21.72 -8.64
N ARG A 153 8.86 20.78 -8.60
CA ARG A 153 10.03 20.79 -9.49
C ARG A 153 9.60 20.78 -10.96
N GLU A 154 10.23 21.63 -11.76
CA GLU A 154 10.11 21.63 -13.21
C GLU A 154 10.42 20.23 -13.79
N GLY A 155 9.55 19.76 -14.70
CA GLY A 155 9.64 18.43 -15.31
C GLY A 155 8.78 17.35 -14.65
N LYS A 156 8.17 17.60 -13.47
CA LYS A 156 7.08 16.72 -13.00
C LYS A 156 5.82 16.94 -13.81
N GLN A 157 5.32 15.88 -14.43
CA GLN A 157 4.14 15.95 -15.29
C GLN A 157 2.87 15.61 -14.50
N ARG A 158 1.85 16.46 -14.60
CA ARG A 158 0.48 16.11 -14.18
C ARG A 158 -0.06 15.02 -15.07
N VAL A 159 -0.74 14.05 -14.48
CA VAL A 159 -1.39 12.98 -15.24
C VAL A 159 -2.61 13.57 -15.96
N LYS A 160 -2.65 13.40 -17.28
CA LYS A 160 -3.77 13.80 -18.15
C LYS A 160 -4.92 12.79 -18.06
#